data_AF-A0A919V3B2-F1
#
_entry.id   AF-A0A919V3B2-F1
#
_cell.length_a   1.000
_cell.length_b   1.000
_cell.length_c   1.000
_cell.angle_alpha   90.00
_cell.angle_beta   90.00
_cell.angle_gamma   90.00
#
_symmetry.space_group_name_H-M   'P 1'
#
loop_
_entity.id
_entity.type
_entity.pdbx_description
1 polymer ?
#
loop_
_entity_poly.entity_id
_entity_poly.type
_entity_poly.pdbx_seq_one_letter_code
_entity_poly.pdbx_strand_id
1 'polypeptide(L)'
;MREFRAEDARTEARRLVRDLLGEERPTAGSLLRRAGDVLGDARAARCADLARGAHLTRRAGELAAVAGLVVGTAALGAGWWSAGRGGKIPAPDEVLATGTAVDPWTDLTLLETLAAWIADDTADAAWGPATAAVDLNSWQAEDRVEPPADAEPGRRLVVSFDAGGRVDAVVARRPDGAPGTDLDFASLRYSGPAEAQWSWGVAAGLGPHPLPGEHPDPYAVPVDPRGAETLRRWALRHGATPAQAGDRWHDRGDVIAAIERVDWMWRSGEWFAWWRAAAALVGGDPLELANRLDDITAAS
;
A
#
# COMPACT_ATOMS: atom_id res chain seq x y z
N MET A 1 -8.06 -21.92 -10.89
CA MET A 1 -8.01 -20.72 -11.75
C MET A 1 -7.55 -19.46 -11.01
N ARG A 2 -7.79 -19.30 -9.69
CA ARG A 2 -7.28 -18.16 -8.89
C ARG A 2 -5.77 -18.23 -8.58
N GLU A 3 -5.24 -19.41 -8.24
CA GLU A 3 -3.81 -19.60 -7.94
C GLU A 3 -2.90 -19.23 -9.13
N PHE A 4 -3.26 -19.64 -10.34
CA PHE A 4 -2.54 -19.29 -11.58
C PHE A 4 -2.41 -17.77 -11.76
N ARG A 5 -3.47 -17.00 -11.51
CA ARG A 5 -3.45 -15.53 -11.63
C ARG A 5 -2.64 -14.85 -10.51
N ALA A 6 -2.57 -15.45 -9.33
CA ALA A 6 -1.77 -14.92 -8.22
C ALA A 6 -0.26 -15.16 -8.44
N GLU A 7 0.12 -16.30 -9.02
CA GLU A 7 1.50 -16.57 -9.44
C GLU A 7 1.96 -15.65 -10.57
N ASP A 8 1.07 -15.37 -11.53
CA ASP A 8 1.32 -14.39 -12.60
C ASP A 8 1.53 -12.98 -12.04
N ALA A 9 0.68 -12.53 -11.13
CA ALA A 9 0.81 -11.21 -10.48
C ALA A 9 2.10 -11.07 -9.66
N ARG A 10 2.52 -12.12 -8.95
CA ARG A 10 3.80 -12.14 -8.21
C ARG A 10 5.00 -12.10 -9.15
N THR A 11 4.92 -12.79 -10.27
CA THR A 11 5.96 -12.78 -11.30
C THR A 11 6.09 -11.40 -11.92
N GLU A 12 4.96 -10.78 -12.24
CA GLU A 12 4.92 -9.44 -12.82
C GLU A 12 5.41 -8.36 -11.85
N ALA A 13 5.00 -8.41 -10.57
CA ALA A 13 5.54 -7.53 -9.54
C ALA A 13 7.07 -7.57 -9.45
N ARG A 14 7.63 -8.78 -9.45
CA ARG A 14 9.09 -8.97 -9.41
C ARG A 14 9.77 -8.44 -10.66
N ARG A 15 9.13 -8.57 -11.83
CA ARG A 15 9.63 -7.99 -13.08
C ARG A 15 9.64 -6.46 -13.00
N LEU A 16 8.54 -5.84 -12.58
CA LEU A 16 8.44 -4.38 -12.46
C LEU A 16 9.45 -3.80 -11.47
N VAL A 17 9.64 -4.43 -10.31
CA VAL A 17 10.63 -3.99 -9.32
C VAL A 17 12.06 -4.19 -9.81
N ARG A 18 12.33 -5.29 -10.54
CA ARG A 18 13.62 -5.51 -11.19
C ARG A 18 13.90 -4.46 -12.26
N ASP A 19 12.91 -4.09 -13.06
CA ASP A 19 13.07 -3.05 -14.08
C ASP A 19 13.28 -1.67 -13.44
N LEU A 20 12.65 -1.42 -12.28
CA LEU A 20 12.82 -0.18 -11.51
C LEU A 20 14.22 -0.04 -10.89
N LEU A 21 14.76 -1.13 -10.32
CA LEU A 21 15.96 -1.09 -9.46
C LEU A 21 17.20 -1.77 -10.07
N GLY A 22 17.03 -2.56 -11.14
CA GLY A 22 18.08 -3.36 -11.74
C GLY A 22 18.48 -4.61 -10.93
N GLU A 23 17.70 -4.99 -9.92
CA GLU A 23 18.04 -6.06 -8.97
C GLU A 23 16.94 -7.12 -8.88
N GLU A 24 17.32 -8.40 -8.72
CA GLU A 24 16.36 -9.50 -8.55
C GLU A 24 15.77 -9.54 -7.13
N ARG A 25 16.52 -9.07 -6.14
CA ARG A 25 16.10 -8.99 -4.73
C ARG A 25 16.20 -7.54 -4.27
N PRO A 26 15.10 -6.78 -4.32
CA PRO A 26 15.11 -5.38 -3.94
C PRO A 26 15.46 -5.19 -2.47
N THR A 27 16.19 -4.12 -2.15
CA THR A 27 16.49 -3.73 -0.76
C THR A 27 16.04 -2.29 -0.53
N ALA A 28 15.72 -1.94 0.72
CA ALA A 28 15.42 -0.54 1.06
C ALA A 28 16.57 0.40 0.67
N GLY A 29 17.82 -0.05 0.80
CA GLY A 29 19.00 0.71 0.38
C GLY A 29 19.08 0.95 -1.13
N SER A 30 18.78 -0.06 -1.97
CA SER A 30 18.76 0.13 -3.43
C SER A 30 17.61 1.03 -3.88
N LEU A 31 16.44 0.91 -3.26
CA LEU A 31 15.31 1.83 -3.50
C LEU A 31 15.65 3.28 -3.11
N LEU A 32 16.21 3.51 -1.92
CA LEU A 32 16.55 4.88 -1.48
C LEU A 32 17.65 5.52 -2.33
N ARG A 33 18.61 4.71 -2.82
CA ARG A 33 19.62 5.19 -3.78
C ARG A 33 18.96 5.62 -5.09
N ARG A 34 18.06 4.79 -5.63
CA ARG A 34 17.28 5.12 -6.83
C ARG A 34 16.41 6.35 -6.62
N ALA A 35 15.85 6.51 -5.43
CA ALA A 35 15.12 7.71 -5.05
C ALA A 35 16.01 8.96 -5.05
N GLY A 36 17.27 8.87 -4.62
CA GLY A 36 18.25 9.95 -4.76
C GLY A 36 18.42 10.40 -6.20
N ASP A 37 18.61 9.44 -7.12
CA ASP A 37 18.81 9.71 -8.55
C ASP A 37 17.60 10.40 -9.22
N VAL A 38 16.38 10.06 -8.79
CA VAL A 38 15.14 10.51 -9.46
C VAL A 38 14.47 11.69 -8.76
N LEU A 39 14.37 11.66 -7.43
CA LEU A 39 13.71 12.70 -6.63
C LEU A 39 14.67 13.85 -6.28
N GLY A 40 15.97 13.59 -6.31
CA GLY A 40 17.02 14.44 -5.75
C GLY A 40 17.29 14.13 -4.27
N ASP A 41 18.54 14.34 -3.85
CA ASP A 41 19.06 13.93 -2.53
C ASP A 41 18.22 14.44 -1.35
N ALA A 42 17.76 15.70 -1.39
CA ALA A 42 16.99 16.29 -0.30
C ALA A 42 15.64 15.58 -0.09
N ARG A 43 14.92 15.27 -1.16
CA ARG A 43 13.63 14.56 -1.09
C ARG A 43 13.82 13.12 -0.67
N ALA A 44 14.83 12.45 -1.25
CA ALA A 44 15.16 11.07 -0.90
C ALA A 44 15.55 10.94 0.57
N ALA A 45 16.36 11.85 1.10
CA ALA A 45 16.72 11.90 2.51
C ALA A 45 15.49 12.10 3.40
N ARG A 46 14.60 13.04 3.04
CA ARG A 46 13.36 13.26 3.79
C ARG A 46 12.43 12.05 3.78
N CYS A 47 12.30 11.37 2.65
CA CYS A 47 11.55 10.11 2.55
C CYS A 47 12.17 9.02 3.45
N ALA A 48 13.50 8.90 3.45
CA ALA A 48 14.20 7.96 4.32
C ALA A 48 13.98 8.27 5.81
N ASP A 49 13.96 9.55 6.20
CA ASP A 49 13.69 9.97 7.58
C ASP A 49 12.26 9.63 8.02
N LEU A 50 11.27 9.82 7.14
CA LEU A 50 9.88 9.44 7.39
C LEU A 50 9.74 7.92 7.53
N ALA A 51 10.32 7.15 6.61
CA ALA A 51 10.33 5.68 6.68
C ALA A 51 11.06 5.16 7.94
N ARG A 52 12.08 5.89 8.41
CA ARG A 52 12.80 5.57 9.65
C ARG A 52 11.94 5.82 10.88
N GLY A 53 11.20 6.93 10.90
CA GLY A 53 10.31 7.32 12.00
C GLY A 53 8.99 6.54 12.08
N ALA A 54 8.59 5.85 11.01
CA ALA A 54 7.39 5.03 10.99
C ALA A 54 7.52 3.79 11.89
N HIS A 55 6.38 3.28 12.37
CA HIS A 55 6.32 1.98 13.03
C HIS A 55 6.93 0.91 12.12
N LEU A 56 7.73 -0.02 12.66
CA LEU A 56 8.44 -1.02 11.86
C LEU A 56 7.48 -1.91 11.04
N THR A 57 6.26 -2.15 11.53
CA THR A 57 5.21 -2.88 10.80
C THR A 57 4.60 -2.09 9.64
N ARG A 58 4.79 -0.77 9.57
CA ARG A 58 4.35 0.12 8.48
C ARG A 58 5.48 0.46 7.50
N ARG A 59 6.75 0.16 7.83
CA ARG A 59 7.91 0.54 7.01
C ARG A 59 7.87 -0.02 5.58
N ALA A 60 7.31 -1.22 5.37
CA ALA A 60 7.13 -1.74 4.02
C ALA A 60 6.18 -0.86 3.17
N GLY A 61 5.12 -0.32 3.78
CA GLY A 61 4.20 0.63 3.14
C GLY A 61 4.87 1.97 2.82
N GLU A 62 5.68 2.49 3.73
CA GLU A 62 6.48 3.71 3.48
C GLU A 62 7.42 3.53 2.28
N LEU A 63 8.11 2.39 2.21
CA LEU A 63 9.01 2.08 1.09
C LEU A 63 8.23 1.84 -0.21
N ALA A 64 7.06 1.20 -0.15
CA ALA A 64 6.18 1.09 -1.31
C ALA A 64 5.78 2.46 -1.85
N ALA A 65 5.39 3.38 -0.97
CA ALA A 65 5.07 4.75 -1.32
C ALA A 65 6.27 5.47 -1.99
N VAL A 66 7.49 5.29 -1.48
CA VAL A 66 8.71 5.80 -2.14
C VAL A 66 8.87 5.24 -3.56
N ALA A 67 8.63 3.94 -3.78
CA ALA A 67 8.67 3.36 -5.12
C ALA A 67 7.66 4.01 -6.08
N GLY A 68 6.44 4.26 -5.60
CA GLY A 68 5.43 5.04 -6.32
C GLY A 68 5.90 6.45 -6.68
N LEU A 69 6.48 7.17 -5.72
CA LEU A 69 7.00 8.53 -5.93
C LEU A 69 8.14 8.57 -6.96
N VAL A 70 9.02 7.58 -6.96
CA VAL A 70 10.11 7.45 -7.96
C VAL A 70 9.52 7.29 -9.36
N VAL A 71 8.60 6.34 -9.56
CA VAL A 71 8.00 6.11 -10.88
C VAL A 71 7.16 7.29 -11.33
N GLY A 72 6.38 7.89 -10.44
CA GLY A 72 5.54 9.05 -10.77
C GLY A 72 6.35 10.29 -11.11
N THR A 73 7.46 10.53 -10.40
CA THR A 73 8.35 11.67 -10.69
C THR A 73 9.04 11.49 -12.04
N ALA A 74 9.40 10.26 -12.39
CA ALA A 74 9.95 9.97 -13.73
C ALA A 74 8.90 10.17 -14.85
N ALA A 75 7.62 9.91 -14.58
CA ALA A 75 6.54 10.05 -15.55
C ALA A 75 6.05 11.51 -15.73
N LEU A 76 5.84 12.24 -14.64
CA LEU A 76 5.29 13.61 -14.63
C LEU A 76 6.36 14.70 -14.64
N GLY A 77 7.60 14.34 -14.34
CA GLY A 77 8.74 15.25 -14.24
C GLY A 77 8.83 15.99 -12.90
N ALA A 78 10.01 16.57 -12.63
CA ALA A 78 10.31 17.22 -11.36
C ALA A 78 9.41 18.42 -11.02
N GLY A 79 8.79 19.05 -12.03
CA GLY A 79 7.88 20.18 -11.83
C GLY A 79 6.64 19.83 -11.01
N TRP A 80 6.24 18.55 -10.99
CA TRP A 80 5.13 18.05 -10.19
C TRP A 80 5.26 18.41 -8.70
N TRP A 81 6.47 18.31 -8.15
CA TRP A 81 6.74 18.56 -6.73
C TRP A 81 6.45 19.99 -6.27
N SER A 82 6.58 20.95 -7.19
CA SER A 82 6.34 22.37 -6.96
C SER A 82 4.95 22.84 -7.43
N ALA A 83 4.21 21.98 -8.13
CA ALA A 83 2.91 22.33 -8.67
C ALA A 83 1.86 22.37 -7.54
N GLY A 84 1.20 23.51 -7.37
CA GLY A 84 0.05 23.60 -6.49
C GLY A 84 -1.12 22.78 -7.07
N ARG A 85 -1.81 22.01 -6.23
CA ARG A 85 -2.96 21.17 -6.64
C ARG A 85 -4.30 21.93 -6.67
N GLY A 86 -4.26 23.25 -6.59
CA GLY A 86 -5.43 24.11 -6.50
C GLY A 86 -6.07 24.16 -5.10
N GLY A 87 -6.96 25.13 -4.89
CA GLY A 87 -7.63 25.33 -3.61
C GLY A 87 -6.66 25.66 -2.46
N LYS A 88 -6.86 25.02 -1.31
CA LYS A 88 -5.99 25.13 -0.11
C LYS A 88 -4.99 23.96 0.00
N ILE A 89 -4.84 23.16 -1.05
CA ILE A 89 -3.96 21.98 -1.01
C ILE A 89 -2.53 22.45 -1.31
N PRO A 90 -1.57 22.29 -0.36
CA PRO A 90 -0.19 22.71 -0.55
C PRO A 90 0.51 21.89 -1.64
N ALA A 91 1.63 22.41 -2.14
CA ALA A 91 2.46 21.68 -3.10
C ALA A 91 3.08 20.43 -2.44
N PRO A 92 3.38 19.36 -3.19
CA PRO A 92 4.00 18.15 -2.63
C PRO A 92 5.28 18.40 -1.83
N ASP A 93 6.13 19.33 -2.27
CA ASP A 93 7.34 19.72 -1.51
C ASP A 93 7.02 20.33 -0.15
N GLU A 94 5.97 21.14 -0.05
CA GLU A 94 5.54 21.75 1.21
C GLU A 94 4.97 20.69 2.16
N VAL A 95 4.20 19.72 1.65
CA VAL A 95 3.72 18.58 2.43
C VAL A 95 4.91 17.79 2.97
N LEU A 96 5.83 17.38 2.10
CA LEU A 96 7.02 16.60 2.46
C LEU A 96 7.89 17.31 3.51
N ALA A 97 8.04 18.63 3.40
CA ALA A 97 8.80 19.44 4.34
C ALA A 97 8.10 19.59 5.70
N THR A 98 6.82 19.99 5.71
CA THR A 98 6.13 20.37 6.95
C THR A 98 5.64 19.18 7.76
N GLY A 99 5.44 18.01 7.14
CA GLY A 99 4.86 16.87 7.85
C GLY A 99 3.37 17.03 8.15
N THR A 100 2.70 18.00 7.53
CA THR A 100 1.32 18.37 7.86
C THR A 100 0.35 17.34 7.31
N ALA A 101 -0.52 16.79 8.16
CA ALA A 101 -1.61 15.92 7.74
C ALA A 101 -2.54 16.66 6.79
N VAL A 102 -2.79 16.09 5.61
CA VAL A 102 -3.71 16.68 4.63
C VAL A 102 -5.07 15.98 4.76
N ASP A 103 -6.01 16.68 5.38
CA ASP A 103 -7.43 16.30 5.46
C ASP A 103 -8.00 16.07 4.03
N PRO A 104 -8.82 15.03 3.77
CA PRO A 104 -9.46 14.09 4.70
C PRO A 104 -8.79 12.71 4.87
N TRP A 105 -7.56 12.52 4.39
CA TRP A 105 -6.92 11.20 4.37
C TRP A 105 -6.28 10.88 5.72
N THR A 106 -7.09 10.70 6.76
CA THR A 106 -6.61 10.51 8.14
C THR A 106 -5.91 9.18 8.39
N ASP A 107 -6.11 8.20 7.50
CA ASP A 107 -5.61 6.83 7.68
C ASP A 107 -4.29 6.56 6.94
N LEU A 108 -3.95 7.41 5.96
CA LEU A 108 -2.71 7.32 5.21
C LEU A 108 -1.58 8.05 5.93
N THR A 109 -0.37 7.50 5.83
CA THR A 109 0.82 8.28 6.20
C THR A 109 1.08 9.36 5.15
N LEU A 110 2.03 10.25 5.47
CA LEU A 110 2.38 11.32 4.55
C LEU A 110 2.90 10.79 3.22
N LEU A 111 3.78 9.78 3.24
CA LEU A 111 4.32 9.21 2.00
C LEU A 111 3.23 8.49 1.21
N GLU A 112 2.36 7.73 1.87
CA GLU A 112 1.20 7.09 1.24
C GLU A 112 0.29 8.13 0.57
N THR A 113 0.05 9.25 1.24
CA THR A 113 -0.74 10.38 0.69
C THR A 113 -0.10 10.94 -0.59
N LEU A 114 1.20 11.26 -0.56
CA LEU A 114 1.91 11.78 -1.72
C LEU A 114 1.96 10.77 -2.87
N ALA A 115 2.12 9.49 -2.54
CA ALA A 115 2.16 8.42 -3.52
C ALA A 115 0.79 8.19 -4.16
N ALA A 116 -0.31 8.37 -3.41
CA ALA A 116 -1.66 8.36 -3.97
C ALA A 116 -1.88 9.52 -4.95
N TRP A 117 -1.47 10.75 -4.56
CA TRP A 117 -1.61 11.93 -5.43
C TRP A 117 -0.86 11.79 -6.75
N ILE A 118 0.40 11.34 -6.72
CA ILE A 118 1.19 11.19 -7.93
C ILE A 118 0.65 10.06 -8.82
N ALA A 119 0.07 9.02 -8.22
CA ALA A 119 -0.56 7.93 -8.94
C ALA A 119 -1.83 8.39 -9.67
N ASP A 120 -2.67 9.20 -9.02
CA ASP A 120 -3.86 9.78 -9.64
C ASP A 120 -3.52 10.77 -10.75
N ASP A 121 -2.56 11.67 -10.52
CA ASP A 121 -2.14 12.62 -11.57
C ASP A 121 -1.55 11.90 -12.79
N THR A 122 -0.82 10.80 -12.55
CA THR A 122 -0.30 9.97 -13.65
C THR A 122 -1.43 9.26 -14.39
N ALA A 123 -2.44 8.76 -13.67
CA ALA A 123 -3.63 8.17 -14.29
C ALA A 123 -4.42 9.21 -15.11
N ASP A 124 -4.58 10.42 -14.59
CA ASP A 124 -5.30 11.52 -15.24
C ASP A 124 -4.55 12.00 -16.49
N ALA A 125 -3.22 12.08 -16.43
CA ALA A 125 -2.39 12.39 -17.59
C ALA A 125 -2.48 11.32 -18.70
N ALA A 126 -2.62 10.04 -18.31
CA ALA A 126 -2.65 8.92 -19.25
C ALA A 126 -4.03 8.67 -19.86
N TRP A 127 -5.10 8.82 -19.07
CA TRP A 127 -6.44 8.36 -19.42
C TRP A 127 -7.52 9.44 -19.30
N GLY A 128 -7.14 10.65 -18.86
CA GLY A 128 -8.08 11.71 -18.52
C GLY A 128 -8.59 11.60 -17.08
N PRO A 129 -9.13 12.71 -16.55
CA PRO A 129 -9.64 12.76 -15.18
C PRO A 129 -10.82 11.82 -14.99
N ALA A 130 -10.88 11.19 -13.82
CA ALA A 130 -12.02 10.36 -13.45
C ALA A 130 -13.30 11.22 -13.32
N THR A 131 -14.40 10.75 -13.91
CA THR A 131 -15.71 11.41 -13.80
C THR A 131 -16.45 11.05 -12.51
N ALA A 132 -16.05 9.96 -11.85
CA ALA A 132 -16.62 9.46 -10.61
C ALA A 132 -15.65 8.49 -9.90
N ALA A 133 -16.06 7.97 -8.73
CA ALA A 133 -15.36 6.93 -7.98
C ALA A 133 -16.29 5.74 -7.68
N VAL A 134 -15.76 4.52 -7.70
CA VAL A 134 -16.50 3.28 -7.38
C VAL A 134 -15.68 2.35 -6.49
N ASP A 135 -16.34 1.71 -5.52
CA ASP A 135 -15.73 0.68 -4.66
C ASP A 135 -15.90 -0.72 -5.27
N LEU A 136 -14.83 -1.32 -5.79
CA LEU A 136 -14.89 -2.64 -6.42
C LEU A 136 -15.17 -3.81 -5.45
N ASN A 137 -15.26 -3.57 -4.14
CA ASN A 137 -15.69 -4.59 -3.17
C ASN A 137 -17.21 -4.82 -3.20
N SER A 138 -17.98 -3.93 -3.83
CA SER A 138 -19.40 -4.15 -4.08
C SER A 138 -19.62 -5.10 -5.27
N TRP A 139 -20.54 -6.04 -5.12
CA TRP A 139 -20.94 -7.01 -6.14
C TRP A 139 -21.83 -6.41 -7.24
N GLN A 140 -22.29 -5.18 -7.07
CA GLN A 140 -23.09 -4.48 -8.08
C GLN A 140 -22.16 -3.93 -9.18
N ALA A 141 -22.46 -4.24 -10.44
CA ALA A 141 -21.72 -3.75 -11.61
C ALA A 141 -22.47 -2.64 -12.38
N GLU A 142 -23.78 -2.54 -12.17
CA GLU A 142 -24.69 -1.66 -12.90
C GLU A 142 -25.02 -0.40 -12.08
N ASP A 143 -25.13 0.74 -12.77
CA ASP A 143 -25.63 2.03 -12.27
C ASP A 143 -24.90 2.58 -11.04
N ARG A 144 -23.58 2.35 -11.01
CA ARG A 144 -22.70 2.88 -9.96
C ARG A 144 -22.19 4.28 -10.23
N VAL A 145 -22.28 4.71 -11.49
CA VAL A 145 -21.92 6.05 -11.92
C VAL A 145 -23.12 6.61 -12.64
N GLU A 146 -23.59 7.76 -12.20
CA GLU A 146 -24.65 8.45 -12.92
C GLU A 146 -24.11 8.92 -14.27
N PRO A 147 -24.71 8.51 -15.40
CA PRO A 147 -24.27 8.98 -16.70
C PRO A 147 -24.55 10.49 -16.81
N PRO A 148 -23.64 11.28 -17.41
CA PRO A 148 -23.94 12.68 -17.73
C PRO A 148 -25.23 12.82 -18.53
N ALA A 149 -25.95 13.93 -18.34
CA ALA A 149 -27.26 14.14 -18.98
C ALA A 149 -27.21 14.10 -20.52
N ASP A 150 -26.05 14.36 -21.12
CA ASP A 150 -25.80 14.33 -22.57
C ASP A 150 -25.11 13.03 -23.04
N ALA A 151 -25.02 12.01 -22.18
CA ALA A 151 -24.27 10.81 -22.50
C ALA A 151 -25.08 9.82 -23.36
N GLU A 152 -24.53 9.53 -24.54
CA GLU A 152 -25.09 8.54 -25.47
C GLU A 152 -24.70 7.10 -25.08
N PRO A 153 -25.58 6.10 -25.34
CA PRO A 153 -25.24 4.70 -25.17
C PRO A 153 -23.94 4.32 -25.92
N GLY A 154 -23.07 3.55 -25.26
CA GLY A 154 -21.75 3.16 -25.74
C GLY A 154 -20.63 4.14 -25.38
N ARG A 155 -20.94 5.34 -24.86
CA ARG A 155 -19.92 6.27 -24.34
C ARG A 155 -19.18 5.62 -23.16
N ARG A 156 -17.85 5.72 -23.17
CA ARG A 156 -17.00 5.32 -22.06
C ARG A 156 -16.75 6.51 -21.12
N LEU A 157 -16.95 6.28 -19.84
CA LEU A 157 -16.61 7.19 -18.74
C LEU A 157 -15.46 6.59 -17.97
N VAL A 158 -14.41 7.36 -17.73
CA VAL A 158 -13.26 6.91 -16.92
C VAL A 158 -13.61 7.10 -15.45
N VAL A 159 -13.52 6.05 -14.65
CA VAL A 159 -13.93 6.03 -13.25
C VAL A 159 -12.74 5.60 -12.39
N SER A 160 -12.56 6.26 -11.26
CA SER A 160 -11.55 5.87 -10.27
C SER A 160 -12.09 4.77 -9.37
N PHE A 161 -11.22 3.88 -8.90
CA PHE A 161 -11.60 2.88 -7.90
C PHE A 161 -10.61 2.71 -6.75
N ASP A 162 -9.39 3.20 -6.94
CA ASP A 162 -8.32 3.30 -5.96
C ASP A 162 -7.34 4.38 -6.47
N ALA A 163 -6.36 4.77 -5.66
CA ALA A 163 -5.32 5.71 -6.05
C ALA A 163 -4.59 5.23 -7.32
N GLY A 164 -4.67 6.02 -8.40
CA GLY A 164 -4.12 5.66 -9.71
C GLY A 164 -4.81 4.51 -10.43
N GLY A 165 -5.84 3.90 -9.85
CA GLY A 165 -6.66 2.85 -10.46
C GLY A 165 -7.79 3.43 -11.28
N ARG A 166 -8.00 2.93 -12.51
CA ARG A 166 -9.12 3.31 -13.38
C ARG A 166 -9.87 2.11 -13.96
N VAL A 167 -11.18 2.27 -14.12
CA VAL A 167 -12.08 1.36 -14.83
C VAL A 167 -13.00 2.18 -15.71
N ASP A 168 -13.37 1.66 -16.87
CA ASP A 168 -14.36 2.31 -17.72
C ASP A 168 -15.77 1.89 -17.28
N ALA A 169 -16.67 2.86 -17.19
CA ALA A 169 -18.10 2.64 -17.16
C ALA A 169 -18.66 2.92 -18.56
N VAL A 170 -19.37 1.96 -19.14
CA VAL A 170 -20.00 2.09 -20.46
C VAL A 170 -21.45 2.51 -20.25
N VAL A 171 -21.84 3.62 -20.87
CA VAL A 171 -23.22 4.10 -20.83
C VAL A 171 -24.11 3.11 -21.58
N ALA A 172 -25.16 2.66 -20.92
CA ALA A 172 -26.12 1.68 -21.45
C ALA A 172 -27.53 2.24 -21.38
N ARG A 173 -28.44 1.67 -22.17
CA ARG A 173 -29.87 1.96 -22.07
C ARG A 173 -30.56 0.83 -21.31
N ARG A 174 -31.25 1.17 -20.23
CA ARG A 174 -32.00 0.22 -19.41
C ARG A 174 -33.32 -0.18 -20.10
N PRO A 175 -33.97 -1.28 -19.67
CA PRO A 175 -35.20 -1.77 -20.31
C PRO A 175 -36.38 -0.76 -20.28
N ASP A 176 -36.41 0.14 -19.30
CA ASP A 176 -37.38 1.23 -19.18
C ASP A 176 -37.05 2.46 -20.06
N GLY A 177 -35.94 2.40 -20.80
CA GLY A 177 -35.46 3.46 -21.67
C GLY A 177 -34.55 4.49 -20.99
N ALA A 178 -34.37 4.40 -19.66
CA ALA A 178 -33.50 5.29 -18.89
C ALA A 178 -32.01 5.03 -19.20
N PRO A 179 -31.16 6.08 -19.13
CA PRO A 179 -29.71 5.90 -19.22
C PRO A 179 -29.17 5.27 -17.92
N GLY A 180 -28.19 4.38 -18.06
CA GLY A 180 -27.46 3.75 -16.97
C GLY A 180 -26.00 3.52 -17.34
N THR A 181 -25.23 2.89 -16.46
CA THR A 181 -23.82 2.53 -16.74
C THR A 181 -23.48 1.12 -16.32
N ASP A 182 -22.67 0.43 -17.11
CA ASP A 182 -22.11 -0.89 -16.78
C ASP A 182 -20.59 -0.79 -16.62
N LEU A 183 -20.04 -1.29 -15.52
CA LEU A 183 -18.59 -1.35 -15.33
C LEU A 183 -17.96 -2.39 -16.27
N ASP A 184 -17.00 -1.96 -17.08
CA ASP A 184 -16.18 -2.82 -17.92
C ASP A 184 -14.95 -3.29 -17.13
N PHE A 185 -15.11 -4.39 -16.38
CA PHE A 185 -14.00 -4.96 -15.60
C PHE A 185 -12.79 -5.39 -16.43
N ALA A 186 -12.94 -5.60 -17.75
CA ALA A 186 -11.81 -5.91 -18.62
C ALA A 186 -10.92 -4.68 -18.88
N SER A 187 -11.41 -3.48 -18.58
CA SER A 187 -10.67 -2.22 -18.71
C SER A 187 -9.91 -1.81 -17.44
N LEU A 188 -9.93 -2.65 -16.39
CA LEU A 188 -9.23 -2.38 -15.13
C LEU A 188 -7.73 -2.17 -15.38
N ARG A 189 -7.21 -1.07 -14.84
CA ARG A 189 -5.82 -0.64 -15.04
C ARG A 189 -5.33 0.20 -13.87
N TYR A 190 -4.04 0.14 -13.60
CA TYR A 190 -3.35 0.96 -12.60
C TYR A 190 -2.27 1.81 -13.27
N SER A 191 -2.11 3.05 -12.82
CA SER A 191 -1.01 3.88 -13.28
C SER A 191 0.33 3.28 -12.83
N GLY A 192 1.40 3.56 -13.56
CA GLY A 192 2.74 3.07 -13.23
C GLY A 192 3.17 3.28 -11.77
N PRO A 193 2.89 4.44 -11.14
CA PRO A 193 3.17 4.65 -9.71
C PRO A 193 2.39 3.73 -8.78
N ALA A 194 1.10 3.50 -9.06
CA ALA A 194 0.30 2.54 -8.30
C ALA A 194 0.85 1.12 -8.50
N GLU A 195 1.24 0.77 -9.72
CA GLU A 195 1.89 -0.50 -10.03
C GLU A 195 3.19 -0.70 -9.25
N ALA A 196 4.03 0.33 -9.17
CA ALA A 196 5.27 0.28 -8.41
C ALA A 196 5.04 0.07 -6.90
N GLN A 197 4.01 0.68 -6.32
CA GLN A 197 3.68 0.53 -4.89
C GLN A 197 3.33 -0.91 -4.55
N TRP A 198 2.32 -1.49 -5.21
CA TRP A 198 1.92 -2.87 -4.89
C TRP A 198 2.98 -3.88 -5.32
N SER A 199 3.72 -3.61 -6.41
CA SER A 199 4.82 -4.48 -6.85
C SER A 199 5.95 -4.52 -5.82
N TRP A 200 6.28 -3.39 -5.17
CA TRP A 200 7.24 -3.37 -4.08
C TRP A 200 6.81 -4.27 -2.93
N GLY A 201 5.56 -4.12 -2.46
CA GLY A 201 5.04 -4.95 -1.37
C GLY A 201 5.11 -6.45 -1.67
N VAL A 202 4.88 -6.84 -2.92
CA VAL A 202 4.95 -8.24 -3.36
C VAL A 202 6.38 -8.74 -3.53
N ALA A 203 7.29 -7.92 -4.06
CA ALA A 203 8.65 -8.33 -4.36
C ALA A 203 9.59 -8.28 -3.15
N ALA A 204 9.42 -7.27 -2.29
CA ALA A 204 10.26 -7.02 -1.12
C ALA A 204 9.67 -7.61 0.18
N GLY A 205 8.36 -7.91 0.21
CA GLY A 205 7.68 -8.41 1.41
C GLY A 205 7.44 -7.33 2.47
N LEU A 206 6.94 -7.73 3.64
CA LEU A 206 6.70 -6.83 4.77
C LEU A 206 7.99 -6.53 5.56
N GLY A 207 9.04 -7.32 5.38
CA GLY A 207 10.37 -7.07 5.92
C GLY A 207 10.94 -8.25 6.70
N PRO A 208 12.05 -8.05 7.43
CA PRO A 208 12.63 -6.76 7.84
C PRO A 208 13.21 -5.93 6.69
N HIS A 209 13.13 -4.59 6.81
CA HIS A 209 13.67 -3.61 5.87
C HIS A 209 14.66 -2.65 6.56
N PRO A 210 15.91 -3.07 6.83
CA PRO A 210 16.93 -2.21 7.41
C PRO A 210 17.21 -1.02 6.49
N LEU A 211 17.20 0.19 7.04
CA LEU A 211 17.56 1.40 6.30
C LEU A 211 19.06 1.69 6.43
N PRO A 212 19.71 2.27 5.41
CA PRO A 212 21.10 2.68 5.50
C PRO A 212 21.37 3.59 6.71
N GLY A 213 22.40 3.26 7.48
CA GLY A 213 22.85 4.04 8.64
C GLY A 213 22.09 3.78 9.95
N GLU A 214 21.16 2.82 10.00
CA GLU A 214 20.49 2.44 11.25
C GLU A 214 21.42 1.62 12.17
N HIS A 215 21.91 2.28 13.23
CA HIS A 215 22.67 1.64 14.30
C HIS A 215 22.22 2.19 15.67
N PRO A 216 21.78 1.32 16.62
CA PRO A 216 21.64 -0.14 16.49
C PRO A 216 20.52 -0.55 15.52
N ASP A 217 20.56 -1.79 15.04
CA ASP A 217 19.54 -2.35 14.15
C ASP A 217 18.18 -2.41 14.89
N PRO A 218 17.13 -1.72 14.39
CA PRO A 218 15.83 -1.71 15.06
C PRO A 218 15.10 -3.06 15.01
N TYR A 219 15.48 -3.96 14.09
CA TYR A 219 14.90 -5.30 13.98
C TYR A 219 15.52 -6.29 14.96
N ALA A 220 16.77 -6.08 15.37
CA ALA A 220 17.49 -6.92 16.34
C ALA A 220 17.12 -6.63 17.80
N VAL A 221 16.15 -5.74 18.05
CA VAL A 221 15.68 -5.42 19.41
C VAL A 221 14.87 -6.60 19.96
N PRO A 222 15.20 -7.14 21.15
CA PRO A 222 14.44 -8.23 21.75
C PRO A 222 12.99 -7.86 22.02
N VAL A 223 12.08 -8.82 21.83
CA VAL A 223 10.65 -8.67 22.14
C VAL A 223 10.29 -9.35 23.46
N ASP A 224 9.11 -9.04 24.02
CA ASP A 224 8.62 -9.73 25.21
C ASP A 224 8.41 -11.24 24.92
N PRO A 225 9.12 -12.14 25.61
CA PRO A 225 9.10 -13.56 25.27
C PRO A 225 7.76 -14.23 25.57
N ARG A 226 6.98 -13.70 26.53
CA ARG A 226 5.65 -14.25 26.87
C ARG A 226 4.62 -13.86 25.82
N GLY A 227 4.62 -12.61 25.37
CA GLY A 227 3.80 -12.10 24.28
C GLY A 227 4.10 -12.84 22.99
N ALA A 228 5.38 -12.96 22.62
CA ALA A 228 5.83 -13.73 21.47
C ALA A 228 5.30 -15.18 21.47
N GLU A 229 5.53 -15.90 22.56
CA GLU A 229 5.08 -17.30 22.69
C GLU A 229 3.55 -17.44 22.73
N THR A 230 2.84 -16.44 23.27
CA THR A 230 1.37 -16.41 23.29
C THR A 230 0.80 -16.23 21.89
N LEU A 231 1.28 -15.23 21.15
CA LEU A 231 0.84 -14.94 19.79
C LEU A 231 1.20 -16.04 18.80
N ARG A 232 2.37 -16.65 18.95
CA ARG A 232 2.78 -17.79 18.14
C ARG A 232 1.88 -19.01 18.39
N ARG A 233 1.64 -19.38 19.66
CA ARG A 233 0.73 -20.48 19.98
C ARG A 233 -0.69 -20.20 19.52
N TRP A 234 -1.15 -18.96 19.61
CA TRP A 234 -2.43 -18.56 19.05
C TRP A 234 -2.46 -18.81 17.55
N ALA A 235 -1.48 -18.35 16.78
CA ALA A 235 -1.44 -18.52 15.33
C ALA A 235 -1.46 -20.00 14.91
N LEU A 236 -0.68 -20.85 15.58
CA LEU A 236 -0.65 -22.29 15.33
C LEU A 236 -2.01 -22.97 15.61
N ARG A 237 -2.69 -22.58 16.69
CA ARG A 237 -4.03 -23.10 17.02
C ARG A 237 -5.09 -22.69 16.00
N HIS A 238 -4.93 -21.54 15.35
CA HIS A 238 -5.87 -21.01 14.36
C HIS A 238 -5.48 -21.36 12.91
N GLY A 239 -4.60 -22.35 12.73
CA GLY A 239 -4.32 -22.93 11.43
C GLY A 239 -3.16 -22.29 10.66
N ALA A 240 -2.27 -21.53 11.31
CA ALA A 240 -0.94 -21.29 10.74
C ALA A 240 -0.09 -22.57 10.88
N THR A 241 0.71 -22.88 9.86
CA THR A 241 1.68 -23.98 9.94
C THR A 241 2.93 -23.56 10.73
N PRO A 242 3.74 -24.51 11.23
CA PRO A 242 5.04 -24.19 11.81
C PRO A 242 5.96 -23.40 10.88
N ALA A 243 5.91 -23.67 9.56
CA ALA A 243 6.67 -22.92 8.58
C ALA A 243 6.21 -21.46 8.46
N GLN A 244 4.91 -21.20 8.59
CA GLN A 244 4.37 -19.84 8.56
C GLN A 244 4.71 -19.08 9.85
N ALA A 245 4.40 -19.67 11.00
CA ALA A 245 4.67 -19.07 12.30
C ALA A 245 6.17 -18.91 12.59
N GLY A 246 7.02 -19.76 12.01
CA GLY A 246 8.43 -19.86 12.35
C GLY A 246 8.67 -20.57 13.69
N ASP A 247 9.94 -20.62 14.08
CA ASP A 247 10.38 -21.13 15.38
C ASP A 247 10.07 -20.11 16.47
N ARG A 248 11.00 -19.79 17.37
CA ARG A 248 10.78 -18.78 18.41
C ARG A 248 11.06 -17.38 17.87
N TRP A 249 10.23 -16.41 18.26
CA TRP A 249 10.48 -15.01 17.98
C TRP A 249 11.30 -14.41 19.10
N HIS A 250 12.55 -14.06 18.81
CA HIS A 250 13.50 -13.49 19.73
C HIS A 250 13.51 -11.97 19.64
N ASP A 251 13.37 -11.44 18.43
CA ASP A 251 13.45 -10.02 18.15
C ASP A 251 12.30 -9.51 17.27
N ARG A 252 12.26 -8.20 17.04
CA ARG A 252 11.22 -7.54 16.24
C ARG A 252 11.23 -8.03 14.79
N GLY A 253 12.40 -8.36 14.24
CA GLY A 253 12.57 -8.92 12.90
C GLY A 253 11.85 -10.26 12.74
N ASP A 254 11.99 -11.15 13.71
CA ASP A 254 11.30 -12.45 13.72
C ASP A 254 9.78 -12.29 13.67
N VAL A 255 9.23 -11.36 14.44
CA VAL A 255 7.78 -11.09 14.50
C VAL A 255 7.29 -10.58 13.14
N ILE A 256 8.00 -9.64 12.52
CA ILE A 256 7.64 -9.07 11.21
C ILE A 256 7.69 -10.12 10.12
N ALA A 257 8.75 -10.95 10.09
CA ALA A 257 8.85 -12.04 9.14
C ALA A 257 7.72 -13.08 9.32
N ALA A 258 7.27 -13.31 10.55
CA ALA A 258 6.12 -14.18 10.82
C ALA A 258 4.79 -13.55 10.36
N ILE A 259 4.58 -12.25 10.57
CA ILE A 259 3.39 -11.53 10.07
C ILE A 259 3.25 -11.72 8.55
N GLU A 260 4.35 -11.60 7.81
CA GLU A 260 4.37 -11.81 6.35
C GLU A 260 3.96 -13.24 5.98
N ARG A 261 4.65 -14.24 6.53
CA ARG A 261 4.43 -15.65 6.16
C ARG A 261 3.05 -16.18 6.54
N VAL A 262 2.45 -15.65 7.60
CA VAL A 262 1.11 -16.03 8.05
C VAL A 262 0.03 -15.58 7.06
N ASP A 263 0.29 -14.51 6.32
CA ASP A 263 -0.59 -13.94 5.29
C ASP A 263 -2.01 -13.66 5.84
N TRP A 264 -2.04 -12.96 6.97
CA TRP A 264 -3.23 -12.79 7.82
C TRP A 264 -4.41 -12.11 7.12
N MET A 265 -4.15 -11.26 6.12
CA MET A 265 -5.19 -10.50 5.39
C MET A 265 -6.15 -11.40 4.60
N TRP A 266 -5.74 -12.63 4.27
CA TRP A 266 -6.58 -13.60 3.55
C TRP A 266 -7.31 -14.57 4.47
N ARG A 267 -7.31 -14.30 5.78
CA ARG A 267 -7.92 -15.15 6.79
C ARG A 267 -9.17 -14.49 7.38
N SER A 268 -9.76 -15.12 8.41
CA SER A 268 -10.91 -14.61 9.15
C SER A 268 -10.61 -13.30 9.89
N GLY A 269 -11.65 -12.52 10.21
CA GLY A 269 -11.50 -11.21 10.87
C GLY A 269 -10.79 -11.22 12.22
N GLU A 270 -10.76 -12.36 12.93
CA GLU A 270 -9.99 -12.57 14.16
C GLU A 270 -8.47 -12.37 13.96
N TRP A 271 -7.96 -12.64 12.76
CA TRP A 271 -6.55 -12.45 12.42
C TRP A 271 -6.14 -10.98 12.40
N PHE A 272 -7.10 -10.06 12.25
CA PHE A 272 -6.84 -8.63 12.41
C PHE A 272 -6.52 -8.28 13.86
N ALA A 273 -7.19 -8.90 14.84
CA ALA A 273 -6.86 -8.73 16.26
C ALA A 273 -5.46 -9.29 16.56
N TRP A 274 -5.14 -10.46 16.01
CA TRP A 274 -3.78 -11.04 16.09
C TRP A 274 -2.71 -10.11 15.51
N TRP A 275 -2.93 -9.56 14.32
CA TRP A 275 -2.00 -8.64 13.70
C TRP A 275 -1.78 -7.38 14.56
N ARG A 276 -2.84 -6.81 15.15
CA ARG A 276 -2.71 -5.65 16.04
C ARG A 276 -1.85 -5.96 17.28
N ALA A 277 -1.99 -7.14 17.87
CA ALA A 277 -1.12 -7.52 19.00
C ALA A 277 0.31 -7.81 18.58
N ALA A 278 0.53 -8.44 17.41
CA ALA A 278 1.87 -8.63 16.87
C ALA A 278 2.54 -7.28 16.55
N ALA A 279 1.79 -6.31 16.04
CA ALA A 279 2.25 -4.95 15.84
C ALA A 279 2.57 -4.24 17.16
N ALA A 280 1.75 -4.40 18.20
CA ALA A 280 2.03 -3.88 19.54
C ALA A 280 3.28 -4.51 20.17
N LEU A 281 3.49 -5.82 19.96
CA LEU A 281 4.72 -6.53 20.39
C LEU A 281 5.97 -5.92 19.74
N VAL A 282 5.88 -5.59 18.45
CA VAL A 282 6.95 -4.89 17.72
C VAL A 282 7.14 -3.46 18.24
N GLY A 283 6.05 -2.75 18.55
CA GLY A 283 6.08 -1.40 19.13
C GLY A 283 6.81 -1.35 20.47
N GLY A 284 6.65 -2.40 21.29
CA GLY A 284 7.35 -2.57 22.56
C GLY A 284 6.73 -1.80 23.73
N ASP A 285 5.50 -1.29 23.59
CA ASP A 285 4.72 -0.75 24.71
C ASP A 285 4.04 -1.91 25.47
N PRO A 286 4.41 -2.16 26.75
CA PRO A 286 3.86 -3.27 27.52
C PRO A 286 2.35 -3.13 27.81
N LEU A 287 1.85 -1.90 27.99
CA LEU A 287 0.44 -1.67 28.27
C LEU A 287 -0.41 -1.88 27.02
N GLU A 288 0.06 -1.37 25.88
CA GLU A 288 -0.59 -1.62 24.59
C GLU A 288 -0.61 -3.12 24.30
N LEU A 289 0.52 -3.81 24.43
CA LEU A 289 0.61 -5.26 24.22
C LEU A 289 -0.36 -6.03 25.13
N ALA A 290 -0.42 -5.69 26.43
CA ALA A 290 -1.34 -6.35 27.36
C ALA A 290 -2.80 -6.20 26.92
N ASN A 291 -3.23 -4.97 26.60
CA ASN A 291 -4.58 -4.71 26.12
C ASN A 291 -4.90 -5.51 24.83
N ARG A 292 -3.95 -5.62 23.90
CA ARG A 292 -4.14 -6.38 22.65
C ARG A 292 -4.16 -7.89 22.86
N LEU A 293 -3.42 -8.41 23.83
CA LEU A 293 -3.47 -9.83 24.18
C LEU A 293 -4.80 -10.20 24.84
N ASP A 294 -5.37 -9.30 25.64
CA ASP A 294 -6.71 -9.47 26.22
C ASP A 294 -7.79 -9.48 25.13
N ASP A 295 -7.72 -8.57 24.16
CA ASP A 295 -8.64 -8.52 23.00
C ASP A 295 -8.67 -9.85 22.23
N ILE A 296 -7.50 -10.46 21.99
CA ILE A 296 -7.39 -11.74 21.26
C ILE A 296 -7.95 -12.89 22.09
N THR A 297 -7.74 -12.88 23.40
CA THR A 297 -8.23 -13.92 24.30
C THR A 297 -9.75 -13.88 24.42
N ALA A 298 -10.35 -12.69 24.36
CA ALA A 298 -11.81 -12.52 24.36
C ALA A 298 -12.48 -12.85 23.03
N ALA A 299 -11.74 -12.81 21.92
CA ALA A 299 -12.23 -13.13 20.58
C ALA A 299 -12.08 -14.62 20.19
N SER A 300 -11.37 -15.41 21.00
CA SER A 300 -11.14 -16.86 20.81
C SER A 300 -12.20 -17.70 21.52
#